data_AF-A0A971K1Z2-F1
#
_entry.id   AF-A0A971K1Z2-F1
#
_cell.length_a   1.000
_cell.length_b   1.000
_cell.length_c   1.000
_cell.angle_alpha   90.00
_cell.angle_beta   90.00
_cell.angle_gamma   90.00
#
_symmetry.space_group_name_H-M   'P 1'
#
loop_
_entity.id
_entity.type
_entity.pdbx_description
1 polymer ?
#
loop_
_entity_poly.entity_id
_entity_poly.type
_entity_poly.pdbx_seq_one_letter_code
_entity_poly.pdbx_strand_id
1 'polypeptide(L)'
;GDRLGNKTENIQLYRDMNKTFKTNLGTWSYYIITSDLDFERYFGEKANKKRKLYNGGIMCYLYQYYRSKPPKRNSNSDETVNPSGCR
;
A
#
# COMPACT_ATOMS: atom_id res chain seq x y z
N GLY A 1 -24.62 13.89 -3.09
CA GLY A 1 -23.80 14.75 -2.23
C GLY A 1 -22.42 14.80 -2.82
N ASP A 2 -22.19 15.72 -3.74
CA ASP A 2 -20.86 16.00 -4.27
C ASP A 2 -20.05 16.67 -3.15
N ARG A 3 -18.94 16.05 -2.75
CA ARG A 3 -18.02 16.67 -1.80
C ARG A 3 -17.25 17.76 -2.55
N LEU A 4 -17.22 18.96 -1.97
CA LEU A 4 -16.43 20.10 -2.45
C LEU A 4 -14.95 19.72 -2.57
N GLY A 5 -14.54 19.42 -3.78
CA GLY A 5 -13.16 19.19 -4.20
C GLY A 5 -13.23 19.04 -5.71
N ASN A 6 -12.65 20.00 -6.43
CA ASN A 6 -12.80 20.07 -7.88
C ASN A 6 -12.33 18.73 -8.46
N LYS A 7 -13.10 18.09 -9.36
CA LYS A 7 -12.75 16.75 -9.87
C LYS A 7 -11.31 16.71 -10.39
N THR A 8 -10.87 17.81 -10.98
CA THR A 8 -9.49 18.06 -11.43
C THR A 8 -8.45 18.01 -10.30
N GLU A 9 -8.73 18.61 -9.15
CA GLU A 9 -7.85 18.60 -7.97
C GLU A 9 -7.71 17.18 -7.41
N ASN A 10 -8.81 16.43 -7.34
CA ASN A 10 -8.78 15.03 -6.92
C ASN A 10 -7.95 14.16 -7.86
N ILE A 11 -8.08 14.37 -9.18
CA ILE A 11 -7.27 13.66 -10.18
C ILE A 11 -5.78 13.96 -9.97
N GLN A 12 -5.42 15.22 -9.74
CA GLN A 12 -4.05 15.62 -9.49
C GLN A 12 -3.50 14.97 -8.22
N LEU A 13 -4.29 15.01 -7.14
CA LEU A 13 -3.96 14.34 -5.88
C LEU A 13 -3.71 12.84 -6.07
N TYR A 14 -4.55 12.13 -6.83
CA TYR A 14 -4.38 10.70 -7.06
C TYR A 14 -3.08 10.37 -7.81
N ARG A 15 -2.70 11.21 -8.77
CA ARG A 15 -1.42 11.07 -9.50
C ARG A 15 -0.22 11.30 -8.58
N ASP A 16 -0.29 12.35 -7.76
CA ASP A 16 0.79 12.70 -6.83
C ASP A 16 0.94 11.66 -5.71
N MET A 17 -0.18 11.10 -5.24
CA MET A 17 -0.18 9.95 -4.33
C MET A 17 0.53 8.75 -4.95
N ASN A 18 0.20 8.37 -6.20
CA ASN A 18 0.86 7.24 -6.86
C ASN A 18 2.37 7.47 -6.98
N LYS A 19 2.79 8.66 -7.41
CA LYS A 19 4.22 9.02 -7.51
C LYS A 19 4.92 8.86 -6.17
N THR A 20 4.32 9.38 -5.09
CA THR A 20 4.88 9.31 -3.74
C THR A 20 4.95 7.87 -3.23
N PHE A 21 3.90 7.07 -3.46
CA PHE A 21 3.82 5.69 -2.99
C PHE A 21 4.79 4.77 -3.74
N LYS A 22 5.02 5.01 -5.03
CA LYS A 22 6.02 4.26 -5.79
C LYS A 22 7.45 4.58 -5.37
N THR A 23 7.76 5.86 -5.13
CA THR A 23 9.13 6.29 -4.79
C THR A 23 9.50 5.93 -3.35
N ASN A 24 8.61 6.19 -2.39
CA ASN A 24 8.97 6.14 -0.96
C ASN A 24 8.50 4.86 -0.26
N LEU A 25 7.53 4.14 -0.82
CA LEU A 25 6.82 3.04 -0.16
C LEU A 25 6.96 1.72 -0.95
N GLY A 26 8.11 1.49 -1.58
CA GLY A 26 8.37 0.35 -2.47
C GLY A 26 8.21 -1.05 -1.86
N THR A 27 8.20 -1.19 -0.53
CA THR A 27 7.96 -2.45 0.20
C THR A 27 6.68 -2.46 1.02
N TRP A 28 5.96 -1.34 1.08
CA TRP A 28 4.81 -1.17 1.96
C TRP A 28 3.53 -1.55 1.23
N SER A 29 2.65 -2.26 1.92
CA SER A 29 1.29 -2.48 1.46
C SER A 29 0.42 -1.30 1.88
N TYR A 30 -0.40 -0.80 0.97
CA TYR A 30 -1.24 0.38 1.22
C TYR A 30 -2.71 0.13 0.86
N TYR A 31 -3.57 0.83 1.57
CA TYR A 31 -5.03 0.64 1.56
C TYR A 31 -5.68 2.00 1.36
N ILE A 32 -6.48 2.13 0.30
CA ILE A 32 -7.09 3.40 -0.09
C ILE A 32 -8.60 3.22 -0.09
N ILE A 33 -9.31 4.06 0.66
CA ILE A 33 -10.77 4.09 0.69
C ILE A 33 -11.23 5.32 -0.05
N THR A 34 -12.02 5.14 -1.10
CA THR A 34 -12.62 6.26 -1.82
C THR A 34 -14.00 5.89 -2.36
N SER A 35 -14.87 6.89 -2.45
CA SER A 35 -16.18 6.80 -3.11
C SER A 35 -16.07 6.93 -4.63
N ASP A 36 -14.90 7.34 -5.15
CA ASP A 36 -14.68 7.51 -6.59
C ASP A 36 -14.46 6.14 -7.28
N LEU A 37 -15.28 5.87 -8.28
CA LEU A 37 -15.23 4.66 -9.10
C LEU A 37 -14.10 4.70 -10.12
N ASP A 38 -13.75 5.90 -10.59
CA ASP A 38 -12.71 6.14 -11.59
C ASP A 38 -11.31 6.26 -10.96
N PHE A 39 -11.20 6.07 -9.64
CA PHE A 39 -9.95 6.18 -8.90
C PHE A 39 -8.80 5.38 -9.53
N GLU A 40 -9.01 4.10 -9.88
CA GLU A 40 -7.94 3.25 -10.45
C GLU A 40 -7.39 3.82 -11.77
N ARG A 41 -8.24 4.49 -12.57
CA ARG A 41 -7.85 5.10 -13.83
C ARG A 41 -6.93 6.31 -13.61
N TYR A 42 -7.23 7.14 -12.62
CA TYR A 42 -6.45 8.33 -12.31
C TYR A 42 -5.22 8.03 -11.46
N PHE A 43 -5.33 7.07 -10.55
CA PHE A 43 -4.22 6.58 -9.75
C PHE A 43 -3.18 5.91 -10.66
N GLY A 44 -3.58 5.20 -11.72
CA GLY A 44 -2.66 4.62 -12.71
C GLY A 44 -2.04 3.30 -12.27
N GLU A 45 -2.67 2.60 -11.34
CA GLU A 45 -2.34 1.24 -10.93
C GLU A 45 -3.64 0.51 -10.55
N LYS A 46 -3.75 -0.77 -10.92
CA LYS A 46 -4.91 -1.59 -10.57
C LYS A 46 -4.72 -2.21 -9.19
N ALA A 47 -5.74 -2.15 -8.35
CA ALA A 47 -5.65 -2.75 -7.02
C ALA A 47 -5.59 -4.28 -7.08
N ASN A 48 -4.83 -4.90 -6.17
CA ASN A 48 -4.80 -6.36 -6.06
C ASN A 48 -6.14 -6.91 -5.57
N LYS A 49 -6.77 -6.21 -4.61
CA LYS A 49 -8.11 -6.53 -4.12
C LYS A 49 -8.95 -5.27 -4.01
N LYS A 50 -10.24 -5.42 -4.32
CA LYS A 50 -11.26 -4.37 -4.24
C LYS A 50 -12.43 -4.90 -3.43
N ARG A 51 -12.80 -4.19 -2.36
CA ARG A 51 -13.95 -4.54 -1.51
C ARG A 51 -14.95 -3.38 -1.49
N LYS A 52 -16.23 -3.69 -1.66
CA LYS A 52 -17.31 -2.73 -1.43
C LYS A 52 -17.48 -2.52 0.06
N LEU A 53 -17.54 -1.27 0.48
CA LEU A 53 -17.81 -0.85 1.85
C LEU A 53 -18.89 0.22 1.82
N TYR A 54 -19.59 0.35 2.93
CA TYR A 54 -20.53 1.46 3.16
C TYR A 54 -20.02 2.26 4.33
N ASN A 55 -19.66 3.52 4.09
CA ASN A 55 -19.32 4.47 5.15
C ASN A 55 -20.59 5.27 5.46
N GLY A 56 -21.35 4.82 6.47
CA GLY A 56 -22.72 5.24 6.69
C GLY A 56 -23.61 4.81 5.52
N GLY A 57 -24.18 5.79 4.78
CA GLY A 57 -24.96 5.56 3.57
C GLY A 57 -24.20 5.74 2.25
N ILE A 58 -22.91 6.07 2.30
CA ILE A 58 -22.10 6.32 1.10
C ILE A 58 -21.38 5.03 0.70
N MET A 59 -21.61 4.60 -0.54
CA MET A 59 -20.92 3.46 -1.12
C MET A 59 -19.48 3.86 -1.47
N CYS A 60 -18.53 3.13 -0.90
CA CYS A 60 -17.10 3.32 -1.10
C CYS A 60 -16.45 2.01 -1.52
N TYR A 61 -15.29 2.12 -2.16
CA TYR A 61 -14.42 1.00 -2.43
C TYR A 61 -13.15 1.11 -1.60
N LEU A 62 -12.79 -0.01 -0.97
CA LEU A 62 -11.48 -0.22 -0.38
C LEU A 62 -10.59 -0.93 -1.41
N TYR A 63 -9.60 -0.19 -1.91
CA TYR A 63 -8.56 -0.64 -2.81
C TYR A 63 -7.33 -1.07 -2.01
N GLN A 64 -6.84 -2.28 -2.26
CA GLN A 64 -5.73 -2.88 -1.53
C GLN A 64 -4.59 -3.18 -2.49
N TYR A 65 -3.42 -2.64 -2.17
CA TYR A 65 -2.19 -2.82 -2.92
C TYR A 65 -1.18 -3.52 -2.02
N TYR A 66 -0.88 -4.78 -2.34
CA TYR A 66 0.06 -5.59 -1.57
C TYR A 66 1.44 -5.54 -2.22
N ARG A 67 2.46 -5.28 -1.41
CA ARG A 67 3.86 -5.37 -1.83
C ARG A 67 4.56 -6.51 -1.10
N SER A 68 5.65 -7.00 -1.69
CA SER A 68 6.49 -8.02 -1.10
C SER A 68 7.08 -7.52 0.22
N LYS A 69 7.02 -8.37 1.25
CA LYS A 69 7.67 -8.09 2.54
C LYS A 69 9.17 -7.83 2.29
N PRO A 70 9.79 -6.87 2.99
CA PRO A 70 11.23 -6.70 2.92
C PRO A 70 11.92 -8.02 3.32
N PRO A 71 13.10 -8.32 2.75
CA PRO A 71 13.81 -9.56 3.04
C PRO A 71 14.08 -9.67 4.54
N LYS A 72 13.83 -10.85 5.12
CA LYS A 72 14.17 -11.11 6.52
C LYS A 72 15.69 -11.01 6.66
N ARG A 73 16.19 -10.28 7.66
CA ARG A 73 17.61 -10.38 8.05
C ARG A 73 17.82 -11.82 8.54
N ASN A 74 18.65 -12.59 7.84
CA ASN A 74 19.02 -13.93 8.26
C ASN A 74 19.88 -13.81 9.53
N SER A 75 19.31 -14.15 10.69
CA SER A 75 20.05 -14.33 11.93
C SER A 75 20.68 -15.73 11.94
N ASN A 76 21.70 -15.95 11.11
CA ASN A 76 22.51 -17.18 11.13
C ASN A 76 23.97 -16.78 10.90
N SER A 77 24.64 -16.30 11.94
CA SER A 77 26.09 -16.11 11.99
C SER A 77 26.60 -16.09 13.43
N ASP A 78 26.17 -17.04 14.25
CA ASP A 78 26.77 -17.32 15.58
C ASP A 78 26.81 -18.84 15.81
N GLU A 79 27.49 -19.54 14.89
CA GLU A 79 28.00 -20.90 15.11
C GLU A 79 29.43 -20.90 14.58
N THR A 80 30.42 -20.61 15.42
CA THR A 80 31.76 -21.24 15.44
C THR A 80 32.65 -20.54 16.47
N VAL A 81 32.60 -20.95 17.75
CA VAL A 81 33.82 -21.29 18.51
C VAL A 81 33.41 -22.35 19.53
N ASN A 82 33.65 -23.61 19.19
CA ASN A 82 33.76 -24.69 20.18
C ASN A 82 35.15 -24.58 20.82
N PRO A 83 35.31 -24.28 22.12
CA PRO A 83 36.54 -24.62 22.81
C PRO A 83 36.46 -26.11 23.15
N SER A 84 37.12 -26.91 22.33
CA SER A 84 37.43 -28.31 22.57
C SER A 84 37.96 -28.54 23.99
N GLY A 85 37.30 -29.47 24.70
CA GLY A 85 37.83 -30.39 25.71
C GLY A 85 38.87 -29.88 26.71
N CYS A 86 38.43 -29.62 27.95
CA CYS A 86 39.28 -29.84 29.11
C CYS A 86 39.04 -31.27 29.63
N ARG A 87 40.10 -32.08 29.59
CA ARG A 87 40.29 -33.24 30.47
C ARG A 87 40.56 -32.77 31.89
#